data_AF-A0A6C0B1D2-F1
#
_entry.id   AF-A0A6C0B1D2-F1
#
_cell.length_a   1.000
_cell.length_b   1.000
_cell.length_c   1.000
_cell.angle_alpha   90.00
_cell.angle_beta   90.00
_cell.angle_gamma   90.00
#
_symmetry.space_group_name_H-M   'P 1'
#
loop_
_entity.id
_entity.type
_entity.pdbx_description
1 polymer ?
#
loop_
_entity_poly.entity_id
_entity_poly.type
_entity_poly.pdbx_seq_one_letter_code
_entity_poly.pdbx_strand_id
1 'polypeptide(L)' 'MPSKTLRVGSRRQVYNGSAEKTQGGLTKSDLVKNKHGRIVSAKKHHTMRRKSQ' A
#
# COMPACT_ATOMS: atom_id res chain seq x y z
N MET A 1 -11.10 24.19 1.72
CA MET A 1 -10.65 23.47 2.93
C MET A 1 -9.39 22.69 2.58
N PRO A 2 -8.19 23.05 3.07
CA PRO A 2 -6.98 22.33 2.68
C PRO A 2 -7.04 20.93 3.28
N SER A 3 -7.26 19.95 2.41
CA SER A 3 -7.28 18.52 2.73
C SER A 3 -5.91 18.14 3.28
N LYS A 4 -5.81 17.97 4.59
CA LYS A 4 -4.56 17.55 5.24
C LYS A 4 -4.22 16.14 4.78
N THR A 5 -3.44 16.03 3.71
CA THR A 5 -2.84 14.77 3.27
C THR A 5 -1.97 14.28 4.41
N LEU A 6 -2.36 13.13 4.97
CA LEU A 6 -1.61 12.54 6.07
C LEU A 6 -0.26 12.08 5.51
N ARG A 7 0.84 12.61 6.07
CA ARG A 7 2.20 12.18 5.72
C ARG A 7 2.39 10.68 5.89
N VAL A 8 1.68 10.06 6.83
CA VAL A 8 1.70 8.62 7.08
C VAL A 8 0.27 8.15 7.31
N GLY A 9 -0.18 7.13 6.57
CA GLY A 9 -1.53 6.58 6.69
C GLY A 9 -1.59 5.07 6.51
N SER A 10 -2.80 4.53 6.64
CA SER A 10 -3.08 3.13 6.33
C SER A 10 -2.94 2.86 4.83
N ARG A 11 -2.64 1.60 4.45
CA ARG A 11 -2.55 1.19 3.03
C ARG A 11 -3.77 1.60 2.20
N ARG A 12 -4.96 1.57 2.81
CA ARG A 12 -6.22 2.00 2.16
C ARG A 12 -6.28 3.51 1.92
N GLN A 13 -5.80 4.30 2.87
CA GLN A 13 -5.73 5.77 2.74
C GLN A 13 -4.73 6.18 1.66
N VAL A 14 -3.56 5.52 1.61
CA VAL A 14 -2.54 5.78 0.57
C VAL A 14 -3.06 5.39 -0.82
N TYR A 15 -3.74 4.24 -0.94
CA TYR A 15 -4.33 3.81 -2.22
C TYR A 15 -5.42 4.78 -2.71
N ASN A 16 -6.24 5.29 -1.79
CA ASN A 16 -7.29 6.27 -2.08
C ASN A 16 -6.78 7.70 -2.25
N GLY A 17 -5.50 7.99 -1.99
CA GLY A 17 -4.91 9.32 -2.12
C GLY A 17 -5.11 10.25 -0.92
N SER A 18 -5.62 9.73 0.21
CA SER A 18 -5.76 10.49 1.46
C SER A 18 -4.43 10.60 2.25
N ALA A 19 -3.42 9.81 1.90
CA ALA A 19 -2.11 9.79 2.55
C ALA A 19 -0.98 9.60 1.55
N GLU A 20 0.20 10.14 1.84
CA GLU A 20 1.37 10.10 0.94
C GLU A 20 2.08 8.74 0.95
N LYS A 21 2.29 8.19 2.16
CA LYS A 21 3.02 6.95 2.37
C LYS A 21 2.43 6.17 3.55
N THR A 22 2.71 4.87 3.58
CA THR A 22 2.36 4.02 4.71
C THR A 22 3.39 4.14 5.83
N GLN A 23 3.08 3.62 7.03
CA GLN A 23 4.03 3.56 8.14
C GLN A 23 5.36 2.86 7.78
N GLY A 24 5.35 1.97 6.78
CA GLY A 24 6.54 1.30 6.25
C GLY A 24 7.17 1.99 5.03
N GLY A 25 6.86 3.25 4.75
CA GLY A 25 7.42 4.02 3.63
C GLY A 25 6.88 3.65 2.25
N LEU A 26 5.92 2.72 2.14
CA LEU A 26 5.33 2.33 0.85
C LEU A 26 4.43 3.44 0.31
N THR A 27 4.59 3.76 -0.96
CA THR A 27 3.76 4.72 -1.71
C THR A 27 2.64 4.00 -2.45
N LYS A 28 1.72 4.76 -3.07
CA LYS A 28 0.64 4.18 -3.88
C LYS A 28 1.16 3.27 -5.00
N SER A 29 2.30 3.62 -5.60
CA SER A 29 2.99 2.85 -6.65
C SER A 29 3.39 1.45 -6.17
N ASP A 30 3.72 1.33 -4.88
CA ASP A 30 4.16 0.08 -4.26
C ASP A 30 2.99 -0.78 -3.74
N LEU A 31 1.75 -0.29 -3.83
CA LEU A 31 0.56 -0.95 -3.31
C LEU A 31 -0.27 -1.55 -4.44
N VAL A 32 -0.56 -2.84 -4.32
CA VAL A 32 -1.35 -3.61 -5.27
C VAL A 32 -2.57 -4.19 -4.56
N LYS A 33 -3.73 -4.11 -5.19
CA LYS A 33 -4.95 -4.77 -4.73
C LYS A 33 -4.94 -6.22 -5.22
N ASN A 34 -4.97 -7.18 -4.31
CA ASN A 34 -5.08 -8.59 -4.68
C ASN A 34 -6.52 -8.94 -5.10
N LYS A 35 -6.72 -10.14 -5.66
CA LYS A 35 -8.06 -10.63 -6.06
C LYS A 35 -9.07 -10.67 -4.91
N HIS A 36 -8.61 -10.77 -3.66
CA HIS A 36 -9.43 -10.75 -2.44
C HIS A 36 -9.72 -9.34 -1.91
N GLY A 37 -9.39 -8.29 -2.67
CA GLY A 37 -9.66 -6.90 -2.30
C GLY A 37 -8.74 -6.31 -1.23
N ARG A 38 -7.71 -7.04 -0.79
CA ARG A 38 -6.71 -6.57 0.17
C ARG A 38 -5.63 -5.77 -0.55
N ILE A 39 -5.25 -4.65 0.05
CA ILE A 39 -4.14 -3.82 -0.45
C ILE A 39 -2.85 -4.33 0.19
N VAL A 40 -2.01 -4.93 -0.63
CA VAL A 40 -0.72 -5.55 -0.25
C VAL A 40 0.42 -4.81 -0.93
N SER A 41 1.66 -4.96 -0.45
CA SER A 41 2.81 -4.41 -1.16
C SER A 41 3.16 -5.27 -2.37
N ALA A 42 3.56 -4.64 -3.47
CA ALA A 42 3.98 -5.30 -4.71
C ALA A 42 5.14 -6.28 -4.48
N LYS A 43 6.12 -5.87 -3.65
CA LYS A 43 7.23 -6.73 -3.21
C LYS A 43 6.74 -8.01 -2.52
N LYS A 44 5.78 -7.90 -1.60
CA LYS A 44 5.24 -9.07 -0.86
C LYS A 44 4.40 -9.98 -1.75
N HIS A 45 3.67 -9.40 -2.71
CA HIS A 45 2.95 -10.16 -3.73
C HIS A 45 3.89 -10.98 -4.63
N HIS A 46 5.02 -10.42 -5.05
CA HIS A 46 6.00 -11.14 -5.88
C HIS A 46 6.84 -12.15 -5.09
N THR A 47 7.20 -11.85 -3.83
CA THR A 47 8.02 -12.75 -3.00
C THR A 47 7.23 -13.92 -2.41
N MET A 48 5.92 -13.79 -2.15
CA MET A 48 5.12 -14.92 -1.63
C MET A 48 5.01 -16.10 -2.60
N ARG A 49 5.12 -15.88 -3.92
CA ARG A 49 5.12 -16.96 -4.92
C ARG A 49 6.44 -17.75 -4.96
N ARG A 50 7.48 -17.31 -4.23
CA ARG A 50 8.83 -17.91 -4.28
C ARG A 50 9.29 -18.57 -2.98
N LYS A 51 8.51 -18.57 -1.90
CA LYS A 51 8.86 -19.26 -0.64
C LYS A 51 8.09 -20.56 -0.49
N SER A 52 8.48 -21.53 -1.31
CA SER A 52 8.19 -22.96 -1.12
C SER A 52 9.43 -23.74 -1.57
N GLN A 53 10.51 -23.60 -0.80
CA GLN A 53 11.64 -24.53 -0.79
C GLN A 53 12.29 -24.48 0.59
#